data_AF-A0A6A5T3B9-F1
#
_entry.id   AF-A0A6A5T3B9-F1
#
_cell.length_a   1.000
_cell.length_b   1.000
_cell.length_c   1.000
_cell.angle_alpha   90.00
_cell.angle_beta   90.00
_cell.angle_gamma   90.00
#
_symmetry.space_group_name_H-M   'P 1'
#
loop_
_entity.id
_entity.type
_entity.pdbx_description
1 polymer ?
#
loop_
_entity_poly.entity_id
_entity_poly.type
_entity_poly.pdbx_seq_one_letter_code
_entity_poly.pdbx_strand_id
1 'polypeptide(L)'
;MPATKTLLTSTQENSAAIFSDFKSHCDAPRVDTKTNILALLRNAYPDYHVTEVEERRVSLFEFAGAGKAMLILDAEDEGFNSTREWKAVGSGIEKKKHPGTLKDDFRFARFQCVWEDKEYLVYYVSWEDMIKPPYKMFYILHARSSSAMTTGHCAESDALILAAGKWTSQLHEEIFVFDNGNWSKSKELWKSVKSASWSDVILSPAMKQSLIEDVQGFFDNQAIYAGFAVPWKRGLILHGVPGNGKTVSIKALMSSLYSRTDTIPSLYVKSFETNCNTKQYAIRQIFQAARKQAPCLLIFEDLDSLVNDDIRSYFLNEVDGLESNDGILMIGSTNHLDKLDPAIAKRPSRFDRKYHFKIPGEEERRLYAQYWRNKLVENGTVEFPEELAVVVAQLTEGFSFAYLKELFVMTLLGLVRGFKDDDSQIVDKEEAASADDKSADMTAISTEADEKETNKDSEVCTCATKCSTCNKPLPPPPSSSSSSTETQKKQEEDAEATKEAKKNKMVMPTVDIPEHLADNLLLKVIKHQIRILHSEMDNTKEDAWPSGKKAKQGETRRRS
;
A
#
# COMPACT_ATOMS: atom_id res chain seq x y z
N MET A 1 -7.41 -65.51 13.21
CA MET A 1 -7.47 -64.80 11.90
C MET A 1 -6.27 -65.23 11.06
N PRO A 2 -6.43 -66.07 10.01
CA PRO A 2 -5.31 -66.50 9.16
C PRO A 2 -5.11 -65.66 7.90
N ALA A 3 -6.19 -65.05 7.37
CA ALA A 3 -6.21 -64.40 6.05
C ALA A 3 -5.30 -63.16 5.93
N THR A 4 -4.95 -62.51 7.03
CA THR A 4 -4.23 -61.22 7.03
C THR A 4 -2.76 -61.32 6.65
N LYS A 5 -2.11 -62.49 6.81
CA LYS A 5 -0.70 -62.65 6.42
C LYS A 5 -0.51 -62.99 4.94
N THR A 6 -1.44 -63.72 4.33
CA THR A 6 -1.30 -64.23 2.95
C THR A 6 -1.05 -63.12 1.93
N LEU A 7 -1.79 -62.00 2.04
CA LEU A 7 -1.63 -60.83 1.15
C LEU A 7 -0.23 -60.20 1.25
N LEU A 8 0.31 -60.07 2.47
CA LEU A 8 1.63 -59.48 2.71
C LEU A 8 2.74 -60.41 2.20
N THR A 9 2.63 -61.71 2.45
CA THR A 9 3.59 -62.69 1.93
C THR A 9 3.56 -62.77 0.40
N SER A 10 2.38 -62.68 -0.23
CA SER A 10 2.25 -62.70 -1.69
C SER A 10 2.64 -61.37 -2.38
N THR A 11 2.92 -60.31 -1.62
CA THR A 11 3.36 -59.00 -2.14
C THR A 11 4.75 -58.59 -1.64
N GLN A 12 5.45 -59.50 -0.96
CA GLN A 12 6.73 -59.24 -0.30
C GLN A 12 7.83 -58.79 -1.28
N GLU A 13 7.89 -59.38 -2.47
CA GLU A 13 8.86 -59.01 -3.52
C GLU A 13 8.57 -57.61 -4.09
N ASN A 14 7.31 -57.30 -4.38
CA ASN A 14 6.90 -55.95 -4.82
C ASN A 14 7.18 -54.90 -3.74
N SER A 15 6.96 -55.24 -2.46
CA SER A 15 7.28 -54.38 -1.32
C SER A 15 8.78 -54.10 -1.20
N ALA A 16 9.62 -55.13 -1.39
CA ALA A 16 11.07 -54.99 -1.40
C ALA A 16 11.57 -54.15 -2.59
N ALA A 17 10.98 -54.32 -3.78
CA ALA A 17 11.28 -53.50 -4.96
C ALA A 17 10.90 -52.03 -4.74
N ILE A 18 9.66 -51.75 -4.29
CA ILE A 18 9.20 -50.39 -3.97
C ILE A 18 10.06 -49.75 -2.88
N PHE A 19 10.48 -50.50 -1.85
CA PHE A 19 11.38 -50.00 -0.82
C PHE A 19 12.80 -49.74 -1.36
N SER A 20 13.29 -50.55 -2.30
CA SER A 20 14.57 -50.34 -2.98
C SER A 20 14.53 -49.09 -3.87
N ASP A 21 13.43 -48.86 -4.60
CA ASP A 21 13.23 -47.69 -5.45
C ASP A 21 13.08 -46.42 -4.59
N PHE A 22 12.30 -46.49 -3.51
CA PHE A 22 12.19 -45.42 -2.51
C PHE A 22 13.55 -45.10 -1.88
N LYS A 23 14.31 -46.13 -1.50
CA LYS A 23 15.65 -45.95 -0.95
C LYS A 23 16.61 -45.35 -1.99
N SER A 24 16.61 -45.83 -3.23
CA SER A 24 17.39 -45.27 -4.34
C SER A 24 17.07 -43.78 -4.59
N HIS A 25 15.78 -43.43 -4.54
CA HIS A 25 15.31 -42.04 -4.63
C HIS A 25 15.79 -41.18 -3.45
N CYS A 26 15.87 -41.73 -2.24
CA CYS A 26 16.33 -41.02 -1.03
C CYS A 26 17.86 -41.04 -0.82
N ASP A 27 18.59 -41.99 -1.42
CA ASP A 27 20.05 -42.13 -1.32
C ASP A 27 20.82 -41.29 -2.36
N ALA A 28 20.11 -40.51 -3.20
CA ALA A 28 20.71 -39.63 -4.18
C ALA A 28 21.68 -38.62 -3.51
N PRO A 29 22.98 -38.59 -3.87
CA PRO A 29 23.94 -37.70 -3.23
C PRO A 29 23.55 -36.24 -3.49
N ARG A 30 23.38 -35.44 -2.43
CA ARG A 30 23.11 -34.01 -2.56
C ARG A 30 24.33 -33.31 -3.15
N VAL A 31 24.31 -33.10 -4.46
CA VAL A 31 25.35 -32.37 -5.19
C VAL A 31 25.30 -30.91 -4.77
N ASP A 32 26.37 -30.39 -4.16
CA ASP A 32 26.56 -28.95 -4.05
C ASP A 32 26.93 -28.40 -5.44
N THR A 33 25.92 -27.85 -6.13
CA THR A 33 26.05 -27.21 -7.44
C THR A 33 27.17 -26.17 -7.44
N LYS A 34 27.35 -25.42 -6.35
CA LYS A 34 28.37 -24.38 -6.23
C LYS A 34 29.78 -24.97 -6.33
N THR A 35 30.11 -25.92 -5.45
CA THR A 35 31.40 -26.61 -5.47
C THR A 35 31.64 -27.36 -6.78
N ASN A 36 30.60 -27.96 -7.36
CA ASN A 36 30.73 -28.71 -8.63
C ASN A 36 31.07 -27.78 -9.81
N ILE A 37 30.34 -26.68 -10.00
CA ILE A 37 30.63 -25.69 -11.06
C ILE A 37 32.04 -25.09 -10.89
N LEU A 38 32.44 -24.76 -9.64
CA LEU A 38 33.78 -24.25 -9.36
C LEU A 38 34.88 -25.25 -9.75
N ALA A 39 34.68 -26.55 -9.49
CA ALA A 39 35.61 -27.61 -9.89
C ALA A 39 35.65 -27.80 -11.42
N LEU A 40 34.50 -27.81 -12.09
CA LEU A 40 34.41 -27.91 -13.55
C LEU A 40 35.15 -26.78 -14.25
N LEU A 41 34.94 -25.52 -13.82
CA LEU A 41 35.63 -24.36 -14.38
C LEU A 41 37.14 -24.39 -14.15
N ARG A 42 37.59 -24.79 -12.95
CA ARG A 42 39.03 -24.91 -12.64
C ARG A 42 39.73 -26.03 -13.43
N ASN A 43 39.01 -27.11 -13.74
CA ASN A 43 39.54 -28.21 -14.55
C ASN A 43 39.57 -27.86 -16.05
N ALA A 44 38.57 -27.11 -16.54
CA ALA A 44 38.51 -26.67 -17.94
C ALA A 44 39.50 -25.53 -18.25
N TYR A 45 39.79 -24.67 -17.26
CA TYR A 45 40.66 -23.49 -17.41
C TYR A 45 41.81 -23.50 -16.39
N PRO A 46 42.78 -24.44 -16.50
CA PRO A 46 43.88 -24.57 -15.55
C PRO A 46 44.75 -23.31 -15.48
N ASP A 47 44.94 -22.61 -16.60
CA ASP A 47 45.74 -21.39 -16.72
C ASP A 47 45.00 -20.10 -16.30
N TYR A 48 43.81 -20.24 -15.69
CA TYR A 48 43.01 -19.12 -15.17
C TYR A 48 42.79 -19.24 -13.66
N HIS A 49 42.59 -18.10 -13.01
CA HIS A 49 42.03 -18.00 -11.66
C HIS A 49 40.51 -17.85 -11.75
N VAL A 50 39.78 -18.71 -11.05
CA VAL A 50 38.31 -18.70 -10.96
C VAL A 50 37.89 -18.08 -9.62
N THR A 51 37.31 -16.88 -9.65
CA THR A 51 36.76 -16.18 -8.48
C THR A 51 35.23 -16.21 -8.52
N GLU A 52 34.60 -16.68 -7.46
CA GLU A 52 33.14 -16.76 -7.32
C GLU A 52 32.55 -15.54 -6.59
N VAL A 53 31.39 -15.05 -7.02
CA VAL A 53 30.68 -13.93 -6.36
C VAL A 53 29.16 -14.01 -6.51
N GLU A 54 28.42 -13.65 -5.46
CA GLU A 54 26.95 -13.56 -5.47
C GLU A 54 26.47 -12.36 -6.29
N GLU A 55 25.61 -12.59 -7.29
CA GLU A 55 25.07 -11.54 -8.18
C GLU A 55 24.38 -10.41 -7.40
N ARG A 56 23.62 -10.76 -6.35
CA ARG A 56 22.93 -9.78 -5.47
C ARG A 56 23.89 -8.80 -4.78
N ARG A 57 25.17 -9.15 -4.59
CA ARG A 57 26.18 -8.26 -3.99
C ARG A 57 26.99 -7.51 -5.03
N VAL A 58 27.16 -8.09 -6.22
CA VAL A 58 28.01 -7.60 -7.31
C VAL A 58 27.32 -7.91 -8.63
N SER A 59 26.42 -7.03 -9.06
CA SER A 59 25.66 -7.25 -10.29
C SER A 59 26.43 -6.71 -11.49
N LEU A 60 27.21 -7.58 -12.14
CA LEU A 60 27.91 -7.23 -13.38
C LEU A 60 26.93 -6.84 -14.51
N PHE A 61 25.71 -7.39 -14.51
CA PHE A 61 24.66 -7.01 -15.45
C PHE A 61 24.22 -5.55 -15.29
N GLU A 62 23.96 -5.11 -14.05
CA GLU A 62 23.56 -3.72 -13.80
C GLU A 62 24.75 -2.76 -13.99
N PHE A 63 25.95 -3.15 -13.57
CA PHE A 63 27.18 -2.37 -13.75
C PHE A 63 27.51 -2.14 -15.23
N ALA A 64 27.44 -3.18 -16.06
CA ALA A 64 27.61 -3.06 -17.51
C ALA A 64 26.45 -2.32 -18.18
N GLY A 65 25.21 -2.56 -17.75
CA GLY A 65 24.02 -1.82 -18.21
C GLY A 65 24.06 -0.33 -17.90
N ALA A 66 24.82 0.09 -16.88
CA ALA A 66 25.12 1.49 -16.57
C ALA A 66 26.35 2.05 -17.31
N GLY A 67 26.89 1.32 -18.29
CA GLY A 67 28.05 1.71 -19.09
C GLY A 67 29.37 1.76 -18.31
N LYS A 68 29.47 1.05 -17.17
CA LYS A 68 30.70 1.01 -16.35
C LYS A 68 31.67 -0.10 -16.75
N ALA A 69 31.18 -1.11 -17.44
CA ALA A 69 31.93 -2.18 -18.10
C ALA A 69 31.19 -2.57 -19.39
N MET A 70 31.84 -3.31 -20.29
CA MET A 70 31.16 -4.00 -21.38
C MET A 70 30.97 -5.47 -20.99
N LEU A 71 29.76 -6.01 -21.18
CA LEU A 71 29.46 -7.42 -20.96
C LEU A 71 28.78 -7.98 -22.21
N ILE A 72 29.49 -8.82 -22.94
CA ILE A 72 29.12 -9.33 -24.26
C ILE A 72 28.75 -10.81 -24.08
N LEU A 73 27.53 -11.19 -24.45
CA LEU A 73 27.10 -12.59 -24.42
C LEU A 73 27.85 -13.38 -25.49
N ASP A 74 28.42 -14.51 -25.08
CA ASP A 74 28.98 -15.49 -25.98
C ASP A 74 27.85 -16.38 -26.53
N ALA A 75 27.46 -16.12 -27.78
CA ALA A 75 26.26 -16.65 -28.40
C ALA A 75 26.51 -17.53 -29.64
N GLU A 76 27.77 -17.79 -30.00
CA GLU A 76 28.13 -18.42 -31.29
C GLU A 76 27.64 -19.87 -31.40
N ASP A 77 27.67 -20.63 -30.30
CA ASP A 77 27.41 -22.09 -30.28
C ASP A 77 26.08 -22.50 -29.59
N GLU A 78 25.15 -21.57 -29.33
CA GLU A 78 23.97 -21.78 -28.44
C GLU A 78 24.33 -22.34 -27.04
N GLY A 79 25.58 -22.18 -26.61
CA GLY A 79 26.15 -22.72 -25.35
C GLY A 79 25.64 -22.09 -24.06
N PHE A 80 24.46 -21.47 -24.09
CA PHE A 80 23.81 -20.79 -22.97
C PHE A 80 22.35 -21.26 -22.81
N ASN A 81 21.87 -21.28 -21.57
CA ASN A 81 20.49 -21.57 -21.23
C ASN A 81 19.84 -20.28 -20.72
N SER A 82 18.88 -19.74 -21.47
CA SER A 82 18.09 -18.56 -21.08
C SER A 82 16.63 -18.74 -21.41
N THR A 83 15.75 -18.26 -20.54
CA THR A 83 14.34 -18.03 -20.87
C THR A 83 14.19 -16.62 -21.42
N ARG A 84 13.63 -16.48 -22.63
CA ARG A 84 13.35 -15.16 -23.21
C ARG A 84 12.05 -14.59 -22.64
N GLU A 85 12.16 -13.75 -21.62
CA GLU A 85 11.02 -13.11 -20.98
C GLU A 85 10.51 -11.93 -21.81
N TRP A 86 9.21 -11.91 -22.07
CA TRP A 86 8.53 -10.71 -22.55
C TRP A 86 8.01 -9.89 -21.37
N LYS A 87 8.32 -8.59 -21.35
CA LYS A 87 7.87 -7.64 -20.33
C LYS A 87 7.09 -6.51 -20.99
N ALA A 88 5.83 -6.37 -20.58
CA ALA A 88 4.99 -5.27 -21.02
C ALA A 88 5.59 -3.92 -20.60
N VAL A 89 5.57 -2.92 -21.48
CA VAL A 89 6.02 -1.56 -21.14
C VAL A 89 4.86 -0.79 -20.53
N GLY A 90 5.07 -0.31 -19.30
CA GLY A 90 4.26 0.73 -18.67
C GLY A 90 2.77 0.42 -18.47
N SER A 91 1.99 1.49 -18.53
CA SER A 91 0.54 1.52 -18.33
C SER A 91 -0.24 0.89 -19.50
N GLY A 92 -1.54 0.63 -19.29
CA GLY A 92 -2.40 0.02 -20.32
C GLY A 92 -2.51 0.79 -21.64
N ILE A 93 -2.16 2.08 -21.67
CA ILE A 93 -2.10 2.90 -22.90
C ILE A 93 -0.77 2.67 -23.63
N GLU A 94 0.34 2.61 -22.91
CA GLU A 94 1.68 2.35 -23.47
C GLU A 94 1.75 0.93 -24.05
N LYS A 95 1.14 -0.06 -23.38
CA LYS A 95 0.99 -1.44 -23.89
C LYS A 95 0.29 -1.54 -25.26
N LYS A 96 -0.54 -0.57 -25.64
CA LYS A 96 -1.19 -0.53 -26.98
C LYS A 96 -0.28 0.02 -28.08
N LYS A 97 0.77 0.77 -27.71
CA LYS A 97 1.68 1.44 -28.65
C LYS A 97 3.05 0.76 -28.72
N HIS A 98 3.50 0.15 -27.62
CA HIS A 98 4.80 -0.47 -27.49
C HIS A 98 4.67 -2.01 -27.45
N PRO A 99 5.42 -2.77 -28.26
CA PRO A 99 5.35 -4.24 -28.30
C PRO A 99 5.95 -4.94 -27.06
N GLY A 100 6.05 -4.26 -25.92
CA GLY A 100 6.85 -4.68 -24.76
C GLY A 100 8.35 -4.60 -25.01
N THR A 101 9.13 -5.16 -24.09
CA THR A 101 10.58 -5.40 -24.19
C THR A 101 10.86 -6.89 -23.99
N LEU A 102 11.92 -7.39 -24.61
CA LEU A 102 12.43 -8.73 -24.37
C LEU A 102 13.65 -8.63 -23.44
N LYS A 103 13.70 -9.49 -22.43
CA LYS A 103 14.87 -9.68 -21.56
C LYS A 103 15.17 -11.18 -21.47
N ASP A 104 16.41 -11.57 -21.59
CA ASP A 104 16.83 -12.94 -21.33
C ASP A 104 17.07 -13.12 -19.82
N ASP A 105 16.37 -14.07 -19.18
CA ASP A 105 16.67 -14.56 -17.83
C ASP A 105 17.52 -15.82 -17.98
N PHE A 106 18.83 -15.66 -17.77
CA PHE A 106 19.78 -16.74 -17.89
C PHE A 106 19.65 -17.73 -16.72
N ARG A 107 19.88 -19.01 -17.02
CA ARG A 107 20.18 -20.07 -16.05
C ARG A 107 21.66 -20.46 -16.09
N PHE A 108 22.25 -20.43 -17.28
CA PHE A 108 23.68 -20.63 -17.50
C PHE A 108 24.09 -19.80 -18.72
N ALA A 109 25.14 -18.99 -18.62
CA ALA A 109 25.67 -18.25 -19.77
C ALA A 109 27.14 -17.87 -19.58
N ARG A 110 27.85 -17.72 -20.71
CA ARG A 110 29.24 -17.26 -20.79
C ARG A 110 29.26 -15.85 -21.39
N PHE A 111 30.10 -14.98 -20.84
CA PHE A 111 30.24 -13.60 -21.30
C PHE A 111 31.71 -13.21 -21.36
N GLN A 112 32.09 -12.40 -22.35
CA GLN A 112 33.30 -11.59 -22.28
C GLN A 112 32.95 -10.31 -21.50
N CYS A 113 33.69 -10.05 -20.42
CA CYS A 113 33.60 -8.79 -19.68
C CYS A 113 34.87 -7.97 -19.94
N VAL A 114 34.71 -6.72 -20.35
CA VAL A 114 35.83 -5.77 -20.57
C VAL A 114 35.66 -4.59 -19.61
N TRP A 115 36.68 -4.36 -18.80
CA TRP A 115 36.69 -3.31 -17.78
C TRP A 115 38.12 -2.80 -17.55
N GLU A 116 38.32 -1.48 -17.57
CA GLU A 116 39.64 -0.82 -17.44
C GLU A 116 40.73 -1.47 -18.33
N ASP A 117 40.41 -1.64 -19.61
CA ASP A 117 41.25 -2.28 -20.64
C ASP A 117 41.71 -3.73 -20.33
N LYS A 118 41.07 -4.38 -19.35
CA LYS A 118 41.28 -5.80 -19.01
C LYS A 118 40.10 -6.63 -19.46
N GLU A 119 40.42 -7.83 -19.95
CA GLU A 119 39.43 -8.84 -20.31
C GLU A 119 39.28 -9.90 -19.23
N TYR A 120 38.04 -10.33 -19.02
CA TYR A 120 37.63 -11.35 -18.08
C TYR A 120 36.62 -12.27 -18.75
N LEU A 121 36.76 -13.58 -18.57
CA LEU A 121 35.76 -14.55 -18.99
C LEU A 121 34.80 -14.78 -17.82
N VAL A 122 33.51 -14.48 -18.00
CA VAL A 122 32.52 -14.52 -16.91
C VAL A 122 31.47 -15.58 -17.20
N TYR A 123 31.34 -16.54 -16.30
CA TYR A 123 30.22 -17.47 -16.29
C TYR A 123 29.17 -17.00 -15.29
N TYR A 124 27.92 -16.89 -15.74
CA TYR A 124 26.77 -16.69 -14.85
C TYR A 124 26.00 -17.99 -14.72
N VAL A 125 25.68 -18.39 -13.49
CA VAL A 125 24.93 -19.61 -13.19
C VAL A 125 23.85 -19.34 -12.15
N SER A 126 22.63 -19.81 -12.42
CA SER A 126 21.47 -19.70 -11.55
C SER A 126 20.85 -21.08 -11.30
N TRP A 127 20.65 -21.46 -10.04
CA TRP A 127 20.03 -22.74 -9.66
C TRP A 127 19.13 -22.61 -8.43
N GLU A 128 18.17 -23.51 -8.30
CA GLU A 128 17.22 -23.57 -7.18
C GLU A 128 17.70 -24.54 -6.08
N ASP A 129 17.34 -24.27 -4.82
CA ASP A 129 17.66 -25.11 -3.65
C ASP A 129 16.43 -25.21 -2.73
N MET A 130 15.52 -26.12 -3.08
CA MET A 130 14.32 -26.57 -2.34
C MET A 130 13.34 -25.50 -1.82
N ILE A 131 13.79 -24.65 -0.89
CA ILE A 131 12.96 -23.69 -0.13
C ILE A 131 13.48 -22.25 -0.33
N LYS A 132 14.68 -22.07 -0.88
CA LYS A 132 15.31 -20.76 -1.09
C LYS A 132 15.02 -20.20 -2.49
N PRO A 133 14.99 -18.86 -2.66
CA PRO A 133 15.05 -18.26 -3.99
C PRO A 133 16.32 -18.72 -4.72
N PRO A 134 16.33 -18.73 -6.06
CA PRO A 134 17.46 -19.25 -6.83
C PRO A 134 18.76 -18.52 -6.48
N TYR A 135 19.81 -19.29 -6.21
CA TYR A 135 21.15 -18.74 -6.07
C TYR A 135 21.64 -18.29 -7.44
N LYS A 136 22.09 -17.04 -7.53
CA LYS A 136 22.62 -16.41 -8.75
C LYS A 136 24.08 -16.03 -8.49
N MET A 137 24.99 -16.64 -9.24
CA MET A 137 26.45 -16.48 -9.08
C MET A 137 27.10 -16.06 -10.38
N PHE A 138 28.12 -15.20 -10.28
CA PHE A 138 29.15 -15.07 -11.30
C PHE A 138 30.41 -15.84 -10.89
N TYR A 139 31.06 -16.44 -11.88
CA TYR A 139 32.42 -16.97 -11.79
C TYR A 139 33.28 -16.18 -12.78
N ILE A 140 34.17 -15.34 -12.24
CA ILE A 140 35.03 -14.43 -12.99
C ILE A 140 36.37 -15.13 -13.18
N LEU A 141 36.75 -15.33 -14.44
CA LEU A 141 38.01 -15.95 -14.85
C LEU A 141 38.95 -14.89 -15.41
N HIS A 142 40.17 -14.86 -14.88
CA HIS A 142 41.27 -14.05 -15.40
C HIS A 142 42.54 -14.89 -15.50
N ALA A 143 43.38 -14.62 -16.50
CA ALA A 143 44.57 -15.42 -16.77
C ALA A 143 45.58 -15.36 -15.62
N ARG A 144 46.30 -16.46 -15.38
CA ARG A 144 47.37 -16.56 -14.37
C ARG A 144 48.65 -15.85 -14.83
N SER A 145 48.57 -14.55 -15.06
CA SER A 145 49.77 -13.74 -15.24
C SER A 145 50.59 -13.71 -13.94
N SER A 146 51.91 -13.69 -14.03
CA SER A 146 52.82 -14.19 -13.00
C SER A 146 53.08 -13.26 -11.80
N SER A 147 52.19 -12.30 -11.52
CA SER A 147 52.37 -11.29 -10.48
C SER A 147 51.32 -11.38 -9.36
N ALA A 148 51.81 -11.69 -8.15
CA ALA A 148 51.14 -11.46 -6.86
C ALA A 148 49.81 -12.21 -6.59
N MET A 149 49.86 -13.54 -6.52
CA MET A 149 48.88 -14.30 -5.73
C MET A 149 49.03 -14.00 -4.23
N THR A 150 48.36 -12.97 -3.72
CA THR A 150 48.07 -12.86 -2.29
C THR A 150 46.85 -13.72 -1.95
N THR A 151 47.00 -14.59 -0.94
CA THR A 151 45.94 -15.45 -0.34
C THR A 151 45.16 -16.41 -1.26
N GLY A 152 45.59 -16.61 -2.52
CA GLY A 152 44.93 -17.54 -3.45
C GLY A 152 43.87 -16.89 -4.36
N HIS A 153 43.76 -15.56 -4.31
CA HIS A 153 42.86 -14.76 -5.15
C HIS A 153 43.64 -13.99 -6.22
N CYS A 154 42.90 -13.37 -7.15
CA CYS A 154 43.43 -12.64 -8.31
C CYS A 154 43.10 -11.16 -8.15
N ALA A 155 44.13 -10.31 -8.05
CA ALA A 155 43.96 -8.89 -7.74
C ALA A 155 43.13 -8.14 -8.79
N GLU A 156 43.20 -8.55 -10.06
CA GLU A 156 42.42 -8.01 -11.17
C GLU A 156 40.93 -8.34 -11.04
N SER A 157 40.60 -9.55 -10.62
CA SER A 157 39.21 -9.96 -10.34
C SER A 157 38.68 -9.25 -9.09
N ASP A 158 39.51 -9.11 -8.06
CA ASP A 158 39.16 -8.43 -6.81
C ASP A 158 38.90 -6.93 -7.06
N ALA A 159 39.68 -6.27 -7.91
CA ALA A 159 39.46 -4.88 -8.32
C ALA A 159 38.10 -4.69 -9.01
N LEU A 160 37.74 -5.57 -9.97
CA LEU A 160 36.44 -5.56 -10.64
C LEU A 160 35.29 -5.81 -9.64
N ILE A 161 35.45 -6.78 -8.73
CA ILE A 161 34.49 -7.10 -7.67
C ILE A 161 34.28 -5.93 -6.72
N LEU A 162 35.35 -5.23 -6.32
CA LEU A 162 35.27 -4.05 -5.46
C LEU A 162 34.59 -2.87 -6.17
N ALA A 163 34.90 -2.64 -7.44
CA ALA A 163 34.28 -1.56 -8.24
C ALA A 163 32.79 -1.82 -8.48
N ALA A 164 32.44 -3.00 -9.00
CA ALA A 164 31.06 -3.39 -9.27
C ALA A 164 30.25 -3.58 -7.98
N GLY A 165 30.85 -4.08 -6.90
CA GLY A 165 30.20 -4.22 -5.59
C GLY A 165 29.94 -2.90 -4.89
N LYS A 166 30.90 -1.96 -4.95
CA LYS A 166 30.70 -0.57 -4.50
C LYS A 166 29.57 0.11 -5.27
N TRP A 167 29.51 -0.08 -6.59
CA TRP A 167 28.43 0.46 -7.41
C TRP A 167 27.09 -0.22 -7.08
N THR A 168 27.05 -1.55 -6.95
CA THR A 168 25.83 -2.32 -6.63
C THR A 168 25.25 -1.93 -5.27
N SER A 169 26.08 -1.58 -4.29
CA SER A 169 25.62 -1.15 -2.96
C SER A 169 25.00 0.26 -2.91
N GLN A 170 25.27 1.09 -3.92
CA GLN A 170 24.74 2.45 -4.04
C GLN A 170 23.35 2.46 -4.71
N LEU A 171 22.57 3.53 -4.47
CA LEU A 171 21.29 3.79 -5.13
C LEU A 171 21.53 4.58 -6.42
N HIS A 172 20.92 4.17 -7.53
CA HIS A 172 21.04 4.84 -8.84
C HIS A 172 19.66 5.27 -9.34
N GLU A 173 19.19 6.42 -8.85
CA GLU A 173 17.83 6.93 -9.10
C GLU A 173 16.75 5.94 -8.63
N GLU A 174 16.88 5.52 -7.38
CA GLU A 174 16.15 4.39 -6.77
C GLU A 174 15.81 4.68 -5.31
N ILE A 175 14.74 4.04 -4.83
CA ILE A 175 14.33 4.08 -3.41
C ILE A 175 14.29 2.65 -2.89
N PHE A 176 14.86 2.41 -1.69
CA PHE A 176 14.78 1.11 -1.05
C PHE A 176 13.35 0.84 -0.58
N VAL A 177 12.76 -0.29 -1.02
CA VAL A 177 11.43 -0.75 -0.63
C VAL A 177 11.54 -2.13 0.01
N PHE A 178 11.03 -2.27 1.24
CA PHE A 178 10.91 -3.56 1.91
C PHE A 178 9.49 -4.12 1.76
N ASP A 179 9.40 -5.29 1.13
CA ASP A 179 8.15 -6.04 0.95
C ASP A 179 8.47 -7.55 0.88
N ASN A 180 7.54 -8.42 1.27
CA ASN A 180 7.70 -9.89 1.30
C ASN A 180 9.05 -10.37 1.89
N GLY A 181 9.50 -9.73 2.97
CA GLY A 181 10.74 -10.07 3.68
C GLY A 181 12.04 -9.65 2.99
N ASN A 182 12.01 -8.86 1.92
CA ASN A 182 13.19 -8.47 1.16
C ASN A 182 13.24 -6.97 0.86
N TRP A 183 14.45 -6.41 0.96
CA TRP A 183 14.77 -5.11 0.36
C TRP A 183 14.94 -5.24 -1.16
N SER A 184 14.29 -4.33 -1.89
CA SER A 184 14.38 -4.14 -3.35
C SER A 184 14.65 -2.66 -3.66
N LYS A 185 15.15 -2.34 -4.85
CA LYS A 185 15.35 -0.97 -5.33
C LYS A 185 14.25 -0.60 -6.32
N SER A 186 13.45 0.42 -6.02
CA SER A 186 12.31 0.84 -6.86
C SER A 186 12.58 2.13 -7.62
N LYS A 187 12.76 2.02 -8.94
CA LYS A 187 12.80 3.15 -9.88
C LYS A 187 11.42 3.77 -10.13
N GLU A 188 10.35 3.01 -9.92
CA GLU A 188 8.98 3.51 -10.05
C GLU A 188 8.63 4.46 -8.89
N LEU A 189 8.93 4.06 -7.65
CA LEU A 189 8.75 4.91 -6.49
C LEU A 189 9.65 6.16 -6.57
N TRP A 190 10.90 6.01 -7.03
CA TRP A 190 11.80 7.13 -7.32
C TRP A 190 11.15 8.18 -8.23
N LYS A 191 10.62 7.76 -9.40
CA LYS A 191 9.95 8.67 -10.34
C LYS A 191 8.78 9.40 -9.69
N SER A 192 7.94 8.69 -8.91
CA SER A 192 6.82 9.31 -8.19
C SER A 192 7.23 10.24 -7.06
N VAL A 193 8.42 10.06 -6.47
CA VAL A 193 8.95 10.92 -5.41
C VAL A 193 9.63 12.15 -6.00
N LYS A 194 10.47 11.98 -7.02
CA LYS A 194 11.19 13.08 -7.70
C LYS A 194 10.24 14.10 -8.35
N SER A 195 9.02 13.69 -8.72
CA SER A 195 7.98 14.58 -9.23
C SER A 195 7.14 15.27 -8.14
N ALA A 196 7.33 14.94 -6.86
CA ALA A 196 6.55 15.51 -5.76
C ALA A 196 7.22 16.78 -5.22
N SER A 197 6.45 17.86 -5.10
CA SER A 197 6.90 19.13 -4.55
C SER A 197 6.08 19.53 -3.32
N TRP A 198 6.67 20.35 -2.44
CA TRP A 198 5.92 21.01 -1.38
C TRP A 198 4.87 21.99 -1.90
N SER A 199 4.96 22.48 -3.15
CA SER A 199 3.88 23.27 -3.77
C SER A 199 2.55 22.50 -3.81
N ASP A 200 2.63 21.18 -3.95
CA ASP A 200 1.48 20.29 -4.19
C ASP A 200 0.86 19.81 -2.87
N VAL A 201 1.50 20.15 -1.74
CA VAL A 201 1.08 19.80 -0.38
C VAL A 201 0.40 21.01 0.27
N ILE A 202 -0.93 20.97 0.31
CA ILE A 202 -1.77 21.94 1.01
C ILE A 202 -1.91 21.50 2.47
N LEU A 203 -1.36 22.32 3.37
CA LEU A 203 -1.40 22.21 4.82
C LEU A 203 -1.30 23.63 5.39
N SER A 204 -1.81 23.83 6.60
CA SER A 204 -1.58 25.07 7.35
C SER A 204 -0.10 25.48 7.35
N PRO A 205 0.25 26.73 7.00
CA PRO A 205 1.65 27.14 6.80
C PRO A 205 2.57 26.84 7.98
N ALA A 206 2.09 27.04 9.21
CA ALA A 206 2.84 26.76 10.43
C ALA A 206 3.18 25.25 10.60
N MET A 207 2.23 24.36 10.28
CA MET A 207 2.47 22.91 10.35
C MET A 207 3.45 22.45 9.28
N LYS A 208 3.29 22.96 8.06
CA LYS A 208 4.16 22.67 6.91
C LYS A 208 5.60 23.10 7.20
N GLN A 209 5.79 24.34 7.65
CA GLN A 209 7.11 24.87 8.02
C GLN A 209 7.74 24.05 9.15
N SER A 210 6.99 23.81 10.24
CA SER A 210 7.48 23.01 11.36
C SER A 210 7.90 21.59 10.96
N LEU A 211 7.16 20.92 10.07
CA LEU A 211 7.49 19.58 9.58
C LEU A 211 8.74 19.58 8.70
N ILE A 212 8.92 20.59 7.85
CA ILE A 212 10.14 20.77 7.05
C ILE A 212 11.35 21.01 7.96
N GLU A 213 11.23 21.91 8.93
CA GLU A 213 12.28 22.26 9.89
C GLU A 213 12.67 21.09 10.81
N ASP A 214 11.70 20.34 11.34
CA ASP A 214 11.98 19.18 12.21
C ASP A 214 12.73 18.05 11.46
N VAL A 215 12.53 17.92 10.13
CA VAL A 215 13.18 16.91 9.29
C VAL A 215 14.52 17.40 8.73
N GLN A 216 14.57 18.53 8.05
CA GLN A 216 15.82 19.08 7.49
C GLN A 216 16.81 19.41 8.62
N GLY A 217 16.32 20.11 9.65
CA GLY A 217 17.11 20.47 10.83
C GLY A 217 17.56 19.28 11.67
N PHE A 218 16.96 18.08 11.54
CA PHE A 218 17.53 16.88 12.14
C PHE A 218 18.85 16.48 11.46
N PHE A 219 18.89 16.52 10.13
CA PHE A 219 20.09 16.17 9.36
C PHE A 219 21.16 17.26 9.40
N ASP A 220 20.77 18.54 9.28
CA ASP A 220 21.69 19.69 9.30
C ASP A 220 22.47 19.82 10.61
N ASN A 221 21.86 19.41 11.74
CA ASN A 221 22.40 19.67 13.08
C ASN A 221 23.19 18.49 13.70
N GLN A 222 23.67 17.53 12.90
CA GLN A 222 24.45 16.37 13.39
C GLN A 222 25.55 16.76 14.41
N ALA A 223 26.33 17.80 14.10
CA ALA A 223 27.42 18.27 14.96
C ALA A 223 26.91 18.84 16.30
N ILE A 224 25.70 19.39 16.34
CA ILE A 224 25.06 19.91 17.55
C ILE A 224 24.61 18.75 18.45
N TYR A 225 24.01 17.69 17.88
CA TYR A 225 23.67 16.47 18.62
C TYR A 225 24.92 15.87 19.28
N ALA A 226 26.01 15.74 18.52
CA ALA A 226 27.30 15.26 19.03
C ALA A 226 27.86 16.17 20.14
N GLY A 227 27.83 17.49 19.95
CA GLY A 227 28.34 18.48 20.91
C GLY A 227 27.60 18.49 22.26
N PHE A 228 26.30 18.18 22.27
CA PHE A 228 25.50 18.03 23.50
C PHE A 228 25.45 16.59 24.03
N ALA A 229 26.15 15.63 23.41
CA ALA A 229 26.08 14.20 23.72
C ALA A 229 24.64 13.62 23.72
N VAL A 230 23.79 14.13 22.82
CA VAL A 230 22.40 13.67 22.64
C VAL A 230 22.37 12.64 21.51
N PRO A 231 21.71 11.47 21.68
CA PRO A 231 21.58 10.48 20.60
C PRO A 231 20.99 11.10 19.33
N TRP A 232 21.65 10.89 18.18
CA TRP A 232 21.22 11.49 16.91
C TRP A 232 20.18 10.60 16.23
N LYS A 233 19.07 10.34 16.94
CA LYS A 233 17.92 9.57 16.45
C LYS A 233 16.63 10.31 16.78
N ARG A 234 15.63 10.24 15.91
CA ARG A 234 14.35 10.95 16.10
C ARG A 234 13.18 10.24 15.44
N GLY A 235 11.96 10.45 15.94
CA GLY A 235 10.76 9.82 15.36
C GLY A 235 9.57 10.77 15.27
N LEU A 236 8.96 10.85 14.09
CA LEU A 236 7.77 11.63 13.81
C LEU A 236 6.59 10.69 13.52
N ILE A 237 5.40 10.99 14.06
CA ILE A 237 4.15 10.35 13.64
C ILE A 237 3.28 11.36 12.87
N LEU A 238 2.87 10.99 11.66
CA LEU A 238 1.84 11.69 10.89
C LEU A 238 0.51 10.96 11.11
N HIS A 239 -0.42 11.55 11.85
CA HIS A 239 -1.70 10.91 12.20
C HIS A 239 -2.90 11.76 11.82
N GLY A 240 -4.07 11.12 11.70
CA GLY A 240 -5.35 11.80 11.46
C GLY A 240 -6.16 11.11 10.37
N VAL A 241 -7.29 11.70 10.00
CA VAL A 241 -8.29 11.12 9.11
C VAL A 241 -7.69 10.73 7.74
N PRO A 242 -8.04 9.58 7.15
CA PRO A 242 -7.58 9.19 5.81
C PRO A 242 -7.90 10.25 4.74
N GLY A 243 -7.11 10.26 3.67
CA GLY A 243 -7.31 11.19 2.55
C GLY A 243 -6.75 12.60 2.71
N ASN A 244 -6.27 13.01 3.90
CA ASN A 244 -5.80 14.38 4.16
C ASN A 244 -4.28 14.60 3.94
N GLY A 245 -3.67 13.99 2.93
CA GLY A 245 -2.32 14.38 2.47
C GLY A 245 -1.10 13.82 3.23
N LYS A 246 -1.27 12.88 4.18
CA LYS A 246 -0.16 12.22 4.91
C LYS A 246 0.91 11.66 3.96
N THR A 247 0.53 10.75 3.07
CA THR A 247 1.44 10.09 2.10
C THR A 247 2.08 11.08 1.12
N VAL A 248 1.35 12.12 0.68
CA VAL A 248 1.89 13.14 -0.22
C VAL A 248 2.97 13.97 0.48
N SER A 249 2.76 14.29 1.76
CA SER A 249 3.75 14.98 2.60
C SER A 249 5.03 14.15 2.79
N ILE A 250 4.90 12.82 2.96
CA ILE A 250 6.04 11.89 2.99
C ILE A 250 6.80 11.94 1.66
N LYS A 251 6.11 11.88 0.51
CA LYS A 251 6.77 11.98 -0.81
C LYS A 251 7.49 13.31 -1.01
N ALA A 252 6.89 14.43 -0.59
CA ALA A 252 7.52 15.75 -0.66
C ALA A 252 8.76 15.86 0.27
N LEU A 253 8.71 15.25 1.46
CA LEU A 253 9.87 15.12 2.35
C LEU A 253 11.01 14.33 1.70
N MET A 254 10.72 13.13 1.17
CA MET A 254 11.71 12.30 0.47
C MET A 254 12.33 13.07 -0.70
N SER A 255 11.50 13.72 -1.53
CA SER A 255 11.95 14.55 -2.67
C SER A 255 12.90 15.67 -2.24
N SER A 256 12.57 16.34 -1.13
CA SER A 256 13.39 17.41 -0.55
C SER A 256 14.73 16.89 -0.02
N LEU A 257 14.75 15.71 0.59
CA LEU A 257 15.97 15.05 1.08
C LEU A 257 16.87 14.55 -0.05
N TYR A 258 16.29 14.08 -1.15
CA TYR A 258 17.04 13.71 -2.35
C TYR A 258 17.56 14.93 -3.14
N SER A 259 16.98 16.11 -2.93
CA SER A 259 17.41 17.37 -3.54
C SER A 259 18.52 18.10 -2.76
N ARG A 260 18.93 17.57 -1.60
CA ARG A 260 20.06 18.10 -0.81
C ARG A 260 21.40 17.85 -1.50
N THR A 261 22.38 18.70 -1.19
CA THR A 261 23.79 18.52 -1.59
C THR A 261 24.39 17.24 -1.00
N ASP A 262 24.05 16.95 0.24
CA ASP A 262 24.24 15.69 0.95
C ASP A 262 22.95 14.88 0.81
N THR A 263 22.85 14.13 -0.28
CA THR A 263 21.66 13.33 -0.61
C THR A 263 21.36 12.30 0.49
N ILE A 264 20.23 12.44 1.19
CA ILE A 264 19.83 11.52 2.27
C ILE A 264 18.93 10.42 1.72
N PRO A 265 19.34 9.13 1.76
CA PRO A 265 18.53 8.02 1.28
C PRO A 265 17.27 7.82 2.13
N SER A 266 16.17 7.44 1.44
CA SER A 266 14.91 7.04 2.06
C SER A 266 14.69 5.53 1.93
N LEU A 267 14.29 4.89 3.04
CA LEU A 267 13.96 3.47 3.14
C LEU A 267 12.47 3.36 3.44
N TYR A 268 11.69 2.80 2.52
CA TYR A 268 10.24 2.66 2.62
C TYR A 268 9.84 1.24 2.99
N VAL A 269 9.16 1.07 4.13
CA VAL A 269 8.66 -0.22 4.61
C VAL A 269 7.17 -0.31 4.31
N LYS A 270 6.80 -1.27 3.45
CA LYS A 270 5.42 -1.53 3.06
C LYS A 270 4.75 -2.62 3.91
N SER A 271 5.53 -3.60 4.40
CA SER A 271 5.03 -4.74 5.17
C SER A 271 6.13 -5.38 6.01
N PHE A 272 5.76 -6.00 7.14
CA PHE A 272 6.66 -6.91 7.89
C PHE A 272 6.45 -8.38 7.51
N GLU A 273 5.51 -8.70 6.61
CA GLU A 273 5.27 -10.07 6.16
C GLU A 273 6.47 -10.63 5.39
N THR A 274 6.70 -11.94 5.53
CA THR A 274 7.74 -12.66 4.79
C THR A 274 7.27 -14.06 4.44
N ASN A 275 7.72 -14.59 3.30
CA ASN A 275 7.28 -15.90 2.82
C ASN A 275 7.92 -17.08 3.57
N CYS A 276 9.09 -16.90 4.18
CA CYS A 276 9.91 -18.02 4.70
C CYS A 276 10.60 -17.75 6.05
N ASN A 277 10.42 -16.56 6.64
CA ASN A 277 10.99 -16.14 7.91
C ASN A 277 9.91 -15.58 8.84
N THR A 278 10.28 -15.26 10.08
CA THR A 278 9.36 -14.62 11.02
C THR A 278 9.34 -13.09 10.86
N LYS A 279 8.24 -12.44 11.28
CA LYS A 279 8.12 -10.98 11.29
C LYS A 279 9.21 -10.31 12.15
N GLN A 280 9.65 -10.97 13.22
CA GLN A 280 10.75 -10.50 14.07
C GLN A 280 12.08 -10.44 13.29
N TYR A 281 12.34 -11.42 12.41
CA TYR A 281 13.50 -11.37 11.51
C TYR A 281 13.37 -10.23 10.50
N ALA A 282 12.18 -9.99 9.95
CA ALA A 282 11.91 -8.88 9.04
C ALA A 282 12.23 -7.52 9.67
N ILE A 283 11.70 -7.25 10.87
CA ILE A 283 11.95 -6.02 11.64
C ILE A 283 13.46 -5.84 11.86
N ARG A 284 14.18 -6.89 12.27
CA ARG A 284 15.63 -6.83 12.45
C ARG A 284 16.37 -6.50 11.14
N GLN A 285 15.99 -7.11 10.01
CA GLN A 285 16.58 -6.80 8.70
C GLN A 285 16.29 -5.37 8.22
N ILE A 286 15.14 -4.81 8.61
CA ILE A 286 14.79 -3.42 8.30
C ILE A 286 15.74 -2.46 9.04
N PHE A 287 15.86 -2.60 10.35
CA PHE A 287 16.72 -1.71 11.15
C PHE A 287 18.21 -1.92 10.84
N GLN A 288 18.66 -3.15 10.57
CA GLN A 288 20.02 -3.41 10.10
C GLN A 288 20.34 -2.76 8.75
N ALA A 289 19.35 -2.62 7.85
CA ALA A 289 19.54 -1.86 6.61
C ALA A 289 19.57 -0.35 6.87
N ALA A 290 18.68 0.17 7.71
CA ALA A 290 18.68 1.58 8.09
C ALA A 290 20.01 2.01 8.74
N ARG A 291 20.54 1.22 9.70
CA ARG A 291 21.86 1.47 10.31
C ARG A 291 23.01 1.50 9.30
N LYS A 292 22.94 0.69 8.23
CA LYS A 292 23.95 0.68 7.14
C LYS A 292 23.79 1.82 6.14
N GLN A 293 22.62 2.45 6.09
CA GLN A 293 22.31 3.56 5.19
C GLN A 293 22.30 4.91 5.91
N ALA A 294 22.56 4.93 7.23
CA ALA A 294 22.58 6.15 8.02
C ALA A 294 23.66 7.14 7.53
N PRO A 295 23.37 8.45 7.45
CA PRO A 295 22.10 9.08 7.78
C PRO A 295 20.98 8.79 6.77
N CYS A 296 19.78 8.43 7.26
CA CYS A 296 18.66 8.05 6.40
C CYS A 296 17.28 8.41 6.99
N LEU A 297 16.30 8.52 6.10
CA LEU A 297 14.87 8.58 6.45
C LEU A 297 14.25 7.17 6.36
N LEU A 298 13.79 6.61 7.48
CA LEU A 298 13.10 5.32 7.55
C LEU A 298 11.59 5.53 7.70
N ILE A 299 10.81 5.00 6.76
CA ILE A 299 9.37 5.27 6.63
C ILE A 299 8.58 3.99 6.88
N PHE A 300 7.59 4.09 7.77
CA PHE A 300 6.58 3.07 8.03
C PHE A 300 5.21 3.65 7.68
N GLU A 301 4.55 3.14 6.64
CA GLU A 301 3.19 3.56 6.28
C GLU A 301 2.15 2.65 6.96
N ASP A 302 1.06 3.25 7.47
CA ASP A 302 0.00 2.58 8.22
C ASP A 302 0.51 1.72 9.39
N LEU A 303 1.23 2.36 10.31
CA LEU A 303 1.88 1.74 11.48
C LEU A 303 0.91 0.94 12.37
N ASP A 304 -0.37 1.33 12.42
CA ASP A 304 -1.46 0.64 13.10
C ASP A 304 -1.89 -0.68 12.43
N SER A 305 -1.53 -0.88 11.16
CA SER A 305 -1.66 -2.17 10.45
C SER A 305 -0.35 -2.97 10.47
N LEU A 306 0.80 -2.30 10.60
CA LEU A 306 2.11 -2.95 10.64
C LEU A 306 2.43 -3.58 12.00
N VAL A 307 2.15 -2.90 13.12
CA VAL A 307 2.64 -3.31 14.46
C VAL A 307 1.56 -3.97 15.31
N ASN A 308 1.41 -5.29 15.13
CA ASN A 308 0.51 -6.12 15.96
C ASN A 308 1.15 -6.48 17.32
N ASP A 309 0.32 -6.87 18.29
CA ASP A 309 0.68 -7.23 19.67
C ASP A 309 1.85 -8.23 19.75
N ASP A 310 1.82 -9.29 18.94
CA ASP A 310 2.84 -10.37 18.93
C ASP A 310 4.26 -9.91 18.54
N ILE A 311 4.37 -8.78 17.83
CA ILE A 311 5.63 -8.25 17.30
C ILE A 311 6.00 -6.88 17.88
N ARG A 312 5.09 -6.27 18.64
CA ARG A 312 5.22 -4.96 19.27
C ARG A 312 6.50 -4.83 20.10
N SER A 313 6.79 -5.82 20.94
CA SER A 313 8.00 -5.82 21.79
C SER A 313 9.30 -5.83 20.96
N TYR A 314 9.35 -6.63 19.89
CA TYR A 314 10.49 -6.70 18.97
C TYR A 314 10.68 -5.40 18.20
N PHE A 315 9.60 -4.80 17.68
CA PHE A 315 9.65 -3.49 17.03
C PHE A 315 10.17 -2.41 17.99
N LEU A 316 9.64 -2.36 19.22
CA LEU A 316 10.06 -1.39 20.22
C LEU A 316 11.52 -1.53 20.66
N ASN A 317 12.06 -2.75 20.73
CA ASN A 317 13.47 -2.99 21.05
C ASN A 317 14.41 -2.43 19.96
N GLU A 318 14.04 -2.57 18.68
CA GLU A 318 14.82 -2.04 17.56
C GLU A 318 14.70 -0.50 17.44
N VAL A 319 13.54 0.09 17.78
CA VAL A 319 13.33 1.55 17.86
C VAL A 319 14.10 2.19 19.03
N ASP A 320 14.10 1.54 20.20
CA ASP A 320 14.86 1.99 21.36
C ASP A 320 16.37 1.95 21.07
N GLY A 321 16.84 0.90 20.39
CA GLY A 321 18.21 0.79 19.86
C GLY A 321 19.21 0.27 20.90
N LEU A 322 19.21 -1.06 21.11
CA LEU A 322 20.34 -1.74 21.78
C LEU A 322 21.62 -1.69 20.92
N GLU A 323 21.45 -1.66 19.59
CA GLU A 323 22.46 -1.25 18.61
C GLU A 323 22.24 0.25 18.31
N SER A 324 23.30 1.02 18.01
CA SER A 324 23.14 2.46 17.70
C SER A 324 22.23 2.68 16.49
N ASN A 325 21.29 3.62 16.66
CA ASN A 325 20.39 4.12 15.62
C ASN A 325 20.77 5.58 15.22
N ASP A 326 22.01 6.01 15.45
CA ASP A 326 22.45 7.37 15.09
C ASP A 326 22.33 7.62 13.57
N GLY A 327 21.86 8.81 13.20
CA GLY A 327 21.56 9.21 11.83
C GLY A 327 20.20 8.72 11.29
N ILE A 328 19.42 7.96 12.07
CA ILE A 328 18.11 7.45 11.64
C ILE A 328 16.99 8.39 12.10
N LEU A 329 16.32 8.99 11.12
CA LEU A 329 15.03 9.66 11.32
C LEU A 329 13.90 8.69 10.92
N MET A 330 12.98 8.41 11.84
CA MET A 330 11.82 7.56 11.58
C MET A 330 10.58 8.41 11.31
N ILE A 331 9.79 8.06 10.30
CA ILE A 331 8.44 8.59 10.08
C ILE A 331 7.44 7.44 10.03
N GLY A 332 6.48 7.45 10.97
CA GLY A 332 5.31 6.57 10.93
C GLY A 332 4.08 7.33 10.46
N SER A 333 3.31 6.79 9.51
CA SER A 333 1.93 7.26 9.26
C SER A 333 0.93 6.37 9.99
N THR A 334 -0.23 6.93 10.36
CA THR A 334 -1.35 6.16 10.92
C THR A 334 -2.68 6.87 10.67
N ASN A 335 -3.76 6.10 10.57
CA ASN A 335 -5.12 6.66 10.58
C ASN A 335 -5.71 6.72 12.01
N HIS A 336 -5.19 5.91 12.94
CA HIS A 336 -5.73 5.72 14.28
C HIS A 336 -4.63 5.77 15.36
N LEU A 337 -4.29 7.00 15.80
CA LEU A 337 -3.31 7.21 16.88
C LEU A 337 -3.72 6.55 18.21
N ASP A 338 -5.02 6.35 18.41
CA ASP A 338 -5.68 5.68 19.53
C ASP A 338 -5.49 4.15 19.52
N LYS A 339 -5.37 3.53 18.33
CA LYS A 339 -5.08 2.09 18.17
C LYS A 339 -3.60 1.78 18.35
N LEU A 340 -2.71 2.76 18.16
CA LEU A 340 -1.28 2.57 18.40
C LEU A 340 -0.99 2.35 19.88
N ASP A 341 -0.11 1.38 20.16
CA ASP A 341 0.34 1.06 21.51
C ASP A 341 0.83 2.32 22.27
N PRO A 342 0.44 2.52 23.54
CA PRO A 342 0.85 3.68 24.33
C PRO A 342 2.36 3.86 24.46
N ALA A 343 3.17 2.79 24.36
CA ALA A 343 4.61 2.88 24.40
C ALA A 343 5.22 3.26 23.03
N ILE A 344 4.50 3.11 21.91
CA ILE A 344 4.83 3.75 20.61
C ILE A 344 4.36 5.21 20.63
N ALA A 345 3.09 5.43 20.97
CA ALA A 345 2.45 6.73 20.83
C ALA A 345 2.84 7.74 21.93
N LYS A 346 2.94 7.35 23.20
CA LYS A 346 3.07 8.31 24.32
C LYS A 346 4.48 8.38 24.92
N ARG A 347 5.34 7.38 24.71
CA ARG A 347 6.70 7.36 25.29
C ARG A 347 7.64 8.30 24.52
N PRO A 348 8.34 9.24 25.21
CA PRO A 348 9.42 10.03 24.60
C PRO A 348 10.56 9.16 24.03
N SER A 349 11.45 9.78 23.24
CA SER A 349 12.64 9.18 22.58
C SER A 349 12.41 8.05 21.56
N ARG A 350 11.14 7.70 21.30
CA ARG A 350 10.71 6.81 20.20
C ARG A 350 10.11 7.61 19.05
N PHE A 351 8.86 8.05 19.20
CA PHE A 351 8.16 8.97 18.31
C PHE A 351 7.80 10.26 19.08
N ASP A 352 8.82 11.10 19.27
CA ASP A 352 8.79 12.31 20.09
C ASP A 352 7.90 13.42 19.51
N ARG A 353 7.75 13.49 18.18
CA ARG A 353 6.90 14.49 17.50
C ARG A 353 5.69 13.88 16.80
N LYS A 354 4.62 14.67 16.72
CA LYS A 354 3.33 14.26 16.17
C LYS A 354 2.72 15.39 15.37
N TYR A 355 2.31 15.08 14.16
CA TYR A 355 1.65 15.99 13.24
C TYR A 355 0.24 15.48 12.97
N HIS A 356 -0.76 16.27 13.37
CA HIS A 356 -2.18 15.92 13.24
C HIS A 356 -2.77 16.48 11.95
N PHE A 357 -2.90 15.63 10.94
CA PHE A 357 -3.57 15.90 9.67
C PHE A 357 -5.08 15.86 9.86
N LYS A 358 -5.65 17.03 10.13
CA LYS A 358 -7.09 17.24 10.31
C LYS A 358 -7.81 17.27 8.95
N ILE A 359 -9.14 17.28 9.00
CA ILE A 359 -9.96 17.70 7.86
C ILE A 359 -9.63 19.16 7.53
N PRO A 360 -9.49 19.53 6.25
CA PRO A 360 -9.08 20.87 5.85
C PRO A 360 -10.10 21.94 6.27
N GLY A 361 -9.59 23.04 6.83
CA GLY A 361 -10.36 24.27 7.07
C GLY A 361 -10.74 24.98 5.76
N GLU A 362 -11.66 25.95 5.83
CA GLU A 362 -12.15 26.70 4.65
C GLU A 362 -11.02 27.22 3.76
N GLU A 363 -9.99 27.83 4.35
CA GLU A 363 -8.82 28.33 3.60
C GLU A 363 -8.02 27.20 2.90
N GLU A 364 -7.87 26.03 3.54
CA GLU A 364 -7.20 24.88 2.93
C GLU A 364 -8.03 24.29 1.78
N ARG A 365 -9.37 24.30 1.90
CA ARG A 365 -10.29 23.90 0.81
C ARG A 365 -10.28 24.92 -0.34
N ARG A 366 -10.17 26.23 -0.03
CA ARG A 366 -10.02 27.31 -1.02
C ARG A 366 -8.72 27.17 -1.82
N LEU A 367 -7.61 26.89 -1.15
CA LEU A 367 -6.33 26.59 -1.80
C LEU A 367 -6.43 25.33 -2.67
N TYR A 368 -7.17 24.31 -2.24
CA TYR A 368 -7.41 23.10 -3.03
C TYR A 368 -8.26 23.37 -4.28
N ALA A 369 -9.30 24.20 -4.16
CA ALA A 369 -10.09 24.66 -5.30
C ALA A 369 -9.25 25.50 -6.27
N GLN A 370 -8.37 26.38 -5.77
CA GLN A 370 -7.46 27.17 -6.59
C GLN A 370 -6.42 26.29 -7.33
N TYR A 371 -5.92 25.21 -6.71
CA TYR A 371 -5.07 24.23 -7.37
C TYR A 371 -5.76 23.59 -8.58
N TRP A 372 -7.04 23.19 -8.43
CA TRP A 372 -7.84 22.69 -9.55
C TRP A 372 -8.16 23.77 -10.58
N ARG A 373 -8.42 25.02 -10.16
CA ARG A 373 -8.62 26.16 -11.06
C ARG A 373 -7.42 26.37 -11.98
N ASN A 374 -6.20 26.43 -11.44
CA ASN A 374 -4.99 26.58 -12.26
C ASN A 374 -4.90 25.49 -13.34
N LYS A 375 -5.08 24.23 -12.92
CA LYS A 375 -5.05 23.05 -13.81
C LYS A 375 -6.16 23.05 -14.89
N LEU A 376 -7.30 23.68 -14.63
CA LEU A 376 -8.45 23.68 -15.56
C LEU A 376 -8.45 24.90 -16.49
N VAL A 377 -8.06 26.07 -15.98
CA VAL A 377 -7.94 27.32 -16.76
C VAL A 377 -6.83 27.21 -17.81
N GLU A 378 -5.70 26.55 -17.48
CA GLU A 378 -4.64 26.24 -18.47
C GLU A 378 -5.14 25.44 -19.67
N ASN A 379 -6.17 24.60 -19.50
CA ASN A 379 -6.76 23.79 -20.56
C ASN A 379 -7.92 24.49 -21.30
N GLY A 380 -8.28 25.72 -20.93
CA GLY A 380 -9.31 26.54 -21.57
C GLY A 380 -10.71 25.91 -21.64
N THR A 381 -10.97 24.84 -20.88
CA THR A 381 -12.11 23.94 -21.11
C THR A 381 -13.33 24.24 -20.24
N VAL A 382 -13.15 24.99 -19.16
CA VAL A 382 -14.19 25.33 -18.19
C VAL A 382 -13.95 26.74 -17.65
N GLU A 383 -15.00 27.54 -17.54
CA GLU A 383 -14.94 28.85 -16.88
C GLU A 383 -14.91 28.68 -15.36
N PHE A 384 -13.77 28.98 -14.74
CA PHE A 384 -13.56 28.90 -13.29
C PHE A 384 -13.06 30.27 -12.75
N PRO A 385 -13.97 31.19 -12.38
CA PRO A 385 -13.64 32.48 -11.77
C PRO A 385 -12.97 32.34 -10.41
N GLU A 386 -12.33 33.41 -9.92
CA GLU A 386 -11.62 33.36 -8.63
C GLU A 386 -12.58 33.23 -7.44
N GLU A 387 -13.68 33.99 -7.46
CA GLU A 387 -14.68 33.95 -6.39
C GLU A 387 -15.34 32.56 -6.26
N LEU A 388 -15.43 31.80 -7.35
CA LEU A 388 -15.96 30.45 -7.35
C LEU A 388 -15.14 29.50 -6.44
N ALA A 389 -13.82 29.71 -6.32
CA ALA A 389 -13.00 28.91 -5.41
C ALA A 389 -13.36 29.15 -3.92
N VAL A 390 -13.85 30.34 -3.58
CA VAL A 390 -14.37 30.68 -2.25
C VAL A 390 -15.71 29.99 -2.01
N VAL A 391 -16.64 30.09 -2.97
CA VAL A 391 -17.96 29.45 -2.90
C VAL A 391 -17.82 27.93 -2.76
N VAL A 392 -16.93 27.29 -3.53
CA VAL A 392 -16.64 25.85 -3.40
C VAL A 392 -16.08 25.50 -2.03
N ALA A 393 -15.17 26.31 -1.47
CA ALA A 393 -14.61 26.07 -0.14
C ALA A 393 -15.68 26.12 0.97
N GLN A 394 -16.67 26.99 0.83
CA GLN A 394 -17.78 27.12 1.78
C GLN A 394 -18.80 25.98 1.65
N LEU A 395 -19.17 25.61 0.42
CA LEU A 395 -20.11 24.49 0.16
C LEU A 395 -19.54 23.12 0.56
N THR A 396 -18.22 22.97 0.70
CA THR A 396 -17.54 21.69 0.99
C THR A 396 -17.11 21.55 2.45
N GLU A 397 -17.82 22.16 3.41
CA GLU A 397 -17.53 21.98 4.83
C GLU A 397 -17.54 20.49 5.22
N GLY A 398 -16.51 20.05 5.95
CA GLY A 398 -16.34 18.65 6.35
C GLY A 398 -15.63 17.74 5.32
N PHE A 399 -15.45 18.15 4.07
CA PHE A 399 -14.80 17.29 3.06
C PHE A 399 -13.30 17.12 3.35
N SER A 400 -12.80 15.88 3.22
CA SER A 400 -11.35 15.60 3.16
C SER A 400 -10.77 15.99 1.79
N PHE A 401 -9.44 16.10 1.67
CA PHE A 401 -8.84 16.30 0.34
C PHE A 401 -9.12 15.15 -0.64
N ALA A 402 -9.44 13.94 -0.16
CA ALA A 402 -9.90 12.85 -1.02
C ALA A 402 -11.32 13.08 -1.55
N TYR A 403 -12.26 13.52 -0.69
CA TYR A 403 -13.61 13.89 -1.13
C TYR A 403 -13.61 15.12 -2.06
N LEU A 404 -12.76 16.13 -1.80
CA LEU A 404 -12.58 17.26 -2.72
C LEU A 404 -12.01 16.82 -4.07
N LYS A 405 -11.05 15.89 -4.07
CA LYS A 405 -10.52 15.31 -5.32
C LYS A 405 -11.63 14.63 -6.12
N GLU A 406 -12.44 13.82 -5.45
CA GLU A 406 -13.54 13.08 -6.09
C GLU A 406 -14.60 14.04 -6.63
N LEU A 407 -14.99 15.06 -5.86
CA LEU A 407 -15.90 16.12 -6.30
C LEU A 407 -15.47 16.75 -7.63
N PHE A 408 -14.20 17.17 -7.75
CA PHE A 408 -13.70 17.75 -9.00
C PHE A 408 -13.66 16.72 -10.13
N VAL A 409 -13.31 15.46 -9.87
CA VAL A 409 -13.31 14.39 -10.88
C VAL A 409 -14.72 14.07 -11.39
N MET A 410 -15.69 13.86 -10.48
CA MET A 410 -17.10 13.62 -10.81
C MET A 410 -17.70 14.79 -11.59
N THR A 411 -17.41 16.02 -11.16
CA THR A 411 -17.85 17.26 -11.84
C THR A 411 -17.35 17.31 -13.28
N LEU A 412 -16.06 17.08 -13.51
CA LEU A 412 -15.47 17.10 -14.85
C LEU A 412 -16.01 15.96 -15.74
N LEU A 413 -16.24 14.77 -15.17
CA LEU A 413 -16.87 13.67 -15.89
C LEU A 413 -18.33 13.97 -16.24
N GLY A 414 -19.07 14.66 -15.37
CA GLY A 414 -20.43 15.14 -15.64
C GLY A 414 -20.47 16.15 -16.80
N LEU A 415 -19.55 17.11 -16.82
CA LEU A 415 -19.39 18.07 -17.91
C LEU A 415 -19.07 17.36 -19.24
N VAL A 416 -18.12 16.41 -19.24
CA VAL A 416 -17.74 15.63 -20.44
C VAL A 416 -18.88 14.74 -20.96
N ARG A 417 -19.77 14.26 -20.08
CA ARG A 417 -20.95 13.45 -20.45
C ARG A 417 -22.14 14.28 -20.95
N GLY A 418 -22.06 15.61 -20.88
CA GLY A 418 -23.15 16.52 -21.28
C GLY A 418 -24.25 16.61 -20.23
N PHE A 419 -23.91 17.08 -19.03
CA PHE A 419 -24.84 17.40 -17.95
C PHE A 419 -26.05 18.21 -18.46
N LYS A 420 -27.27 17.78 -18.10
CA LYS A 420 -28.52 18.46 -18.44
C LYS A 420 -29.08 19.11 -17.18
N ASP A 421 -29.54 20.36 -17.27
CA ASP A 421 -30.10 21.08 -16.12
C ASP A 421 -31.31 20.37 -15.48
N ASP A 422 -32.02 19.50 -16.22
CA ASP A 422 -33.09 18.62 -15.69
C ASP A 422 -32.62 17.69 -14.55
N ASP A 423 -31.37 17.21 -14.58
CA ASP A 423 -30.83 16.30 -13.56
C ASP A 423 -30.70 17.01 -12.18
N SER A 424 -30.63 18.34 -12.17
CA SER A 424 -30.62 19.13 -10.93
C SER A 424 -31.98 19.16 -10.22
N GLN A 425 -33.08 19.23 -10.99
CA GLN A 425 -34.44 19.41 -10.48
C GLN A 425 -35.03 18.15 -9.84
N ILE A 426 -34.49 16.97 -10.17
CA ILE A 426 -34.94 15.69 -9.59
C ILE A 426 -34.61 15.67 -8.09
N VAL A 427 -33.39 16.08 -7.72
CA VAL A 427 -32.92 16.11 -6.32
C VAL A 427 -33.65 17.19 -5.52
N ASP A 428 -33.89 18.36 -6.11
CA ASP A 428 -34.63 19.45 -5.46
C ASP A 428 -36.08 19.04 -5.11
N LYS A 429 -36.71 18.18 -5.92
CA LYS A 429 -38.05 17.62 -5.63
C LYS A 429 -38.03 16.58 -4.51
N GLU A 430 -37.00 15.74 -4.42
CA GLU A 430 -36.88 14.75 -3.33
C GLU A 430 -36.63 15.42 -1.97
N GLU A 431 -35.84 16.50 -1.92
CA GLU A 431 -35.66 17.26 -0.67
C GLU A 431 -36.94 18.01 -0.25
N ALA A 432 -37.65 18.66 -1.20
CA ALA A 432 -38.94 19.31 -0.91
C ALA A 432 -39.99 18.32 -0.38
N ALA A 433 -40.13 17.16 -1.02
CA ALA A 433 -41.02 16.08 -0.56
C ALA A 433 -40.66 15.55 0.83
N SER A 434 -39.38 15.61 1.23
CA SER A 434 -38.92 15.22 2.58
C SER A 434 -39.10 16.31 3.65
N ALA A 435 -39.37 17.55 3.24
CA ALA A 435 -39.54 18.69 4.13
C ALA A 435 -41.00 18.95 4.51
N ASP A 436 -41.94 18.70 3.60
CA ASP A 436 -43.37 19.00 3.77
C ASP A 436 -44.14 18.00 4.67
N ASP A 437 -43.57 16.84 4.99
CA ASP A 437 -44.18 15.79 5.85
C ASP A 437 -44.15 16.14 7.35
N LYS A 438 -44.43 17.40 7.71
CA LYS A 438 -44.36 17.95 9.07
C LYS A 438 -45.60 18.70 9.56
N SER A 439 -46.69 18.74 8.79
CA SER A 439 -47.92 19.41 9.24
C SER A 439 -49.23 18.81 8.73
N ALA A 440 -49.62 17.65 9.27
CA ALA A 440 -51.02 17.30 9.54
C ALA A 440 -51.09 16.10 10.50
N ASP A 441 -51.83 16.23 11.60
CA ASP A 441 -52.30 15.08 12.39
C ASP A 441 -53.72 15.32 12.91
N MET A 442 -54.44 14.21 13.09
CA MET A 442 -55.76 14.06 13.72
C MET A 442 -56.97 14.81 13.14
N THR A 443 -57.78 14.09 12.37
CA THR A 443 -59.20 13.87 12.72
C THR A 443 -59.67 12.52 12.17
N ALA A 444 -60.53 11.83 12.91
CA ALA A 444 -61.07 10.51 12.56
C ALA A 444 -62.57 10.59 12.23
N ILE A 445 -63.07 9.70 11.35
CA ILE A 445 -64.33 8.90 11.45
C ILE A 445 -64.80 8.35 10.08
N SER A 446 -65.50 7.19 10.14
CA SER A 446 -66.44 6.58 9.17
C SER A 446 -65.96 6.04 7.79
N THR A 447 -65.72 4.73 7.77
CA THR A 447 -66.51 3.69 7.04
C THR A 447 -67.02 3.90 5.60
N GLU A 448 -66.73 2.85 4.82
CA GLU A 448 -67.61 2.11 3.87
C GLU A 448 -67.61 2.44 2.36
N ALA A 449 -67.21 1.38 1.63
CA ALA A 449 -67.75 0.86 0.37
C ALA A 449 -67.47 1.56 -0.97
N ASP A 450 -67.41 0.86 -2.11
CA ASP A 450 -66.97 -0.52 -2.46
C ASP A 450 -66.92 -0.60 -4.01
N GLU A 451 -66.45 -1.72 -4.57
CA GLU A 451 -66.61 -2.16 -5.97
C GLU A 451 -65.83 -1.43 -7.08
N LYS A 452 -65.45 -2.04 -8.22
CA LYS A 452 -65.09 -3.42 -8.66
C LYS A 452 -64.44 -3.24 -10.06
N GLU A 453 -63.57 -4.12 -10.55
CA GLU A 453 -63.84 -5.28 -11.45
C GLU A 453 -62.47 -5.65 -12.09
N THR A 454 -62.13 -6.82 -12.64
CA THR A 454 -62.62 -8.23 -12.69
C THR A 454 -61.38 -9.06 -13.11
N ASN A 455 -61.22 -10.37 -12.81
CA ASN A 455 -61.97 -11.49 -13.38
C ASN A 455 -61.59 -12.84 -12.71
N LYS A 456 -62.62 -13.65 -12.41
CA LYS A 456 -62.72 -15.13 -12.54
C LYS A 456 -61.81 -16.05 -11.70
N ASP A 457 -62.38 -16.56 -10.59
CA ASP A 457 -63.03 -17.89 -10.47
C ASP A 457 -62.38 -19.10 -11.17
N SER A 458 -62.38 -20.31 -10.58
CA SER A 458 -63.44 -20.89 -9.73
C SER A 458 -63.00 -21.89 -8.64
N GLU A 459 -63.85 -22.01 -7.62
CA GLU A 459 -63.91 -23.07 -6.58
C GLU A 459 -64.18 -24.47 -7.20
N VAL A 460 -64.29 -25.63 -6.52
CA VAL A 460 -64.67 -26.06 -5.14
C VAL A 460 -63.96 -27.42 -4.84
N CYS A 461 -64.04 -28.16 -3.73
CA CYS A 461 -64.93 -28.21 -2.54
C CYS A 461 -64.21 -28.82 -1.31
N THR A 462 -64.90 -28.96 -0.17
CA THR A 462 -64.37 -29.49 1.11
C THR A 462 -64.77 -30.93 1.47
N CYS A 463 -63.85 -31.62 2.17
CA CYS A 463 -64.01 -32.76 3.11
C CYS A 463 -64.44 -34.17 2.61
N ALA A 464 -63.60 -35.18 2.91
CA ALA A 464 -63.93 -36.35 3.77
C ALA A 464 -62.74 -37.34 3.90
N THR A 465 -62.64 -38.02 5.05
CA THR A 465 -61.55 -38.94 5.42
C THR A 465 -61.71 -40.37 4.87
N LYS A 466 -60.94 -40.72 3.81
CA LYS A 466 -60.30 -42.04 3.51
C LYS A 466 -59.94 -42.17 2.02
N CYS A 467 -58.89 -42.93 1.69
CA CYS A 467 -58.50 -43.20 0.30
C CYS A 467 -59.37 -44.31 -0.34
N SER A 468 -60.03 -44.00 -1.45
CA SER A 468 -60.97 -44.87 -2.17
C SER A 468 -60.31 -46.01 -2.97
N THR A 469 -58.98 -46.06 -3.09
CA THR A 469 -58.26 -47.13 -3.81
C THR A 469 -57.68 -48.22 -2.90
N CYS A 470 -57.33 -47.90 -1.64
CA CYS A 470 -56.60 -48.83 -0.75
C CYS A 470 -57.20 -49.02 0.65
N ASN A 471 -58.23 -48.26 1.03
CA ASN A 471 -59.12 -48.53 2.16
C ASN A 471 -58.44 -48.79 3.54
N LYS A 472 -57.42 -47.99 3.90
CA LYS A 472 -56.74 -48.03 5.21
C LYS A 472 -56.89 -46.72 6.02
N PRO A 473 -56.89 -46.74 7.37
CA PRO A 473 -56.92 -45.54 8.22
C PRO A 473 -55.53 -44.94 8.56
N LEU A 474 -55.53 -43.69 9.04
CA LEU A 474 -54.42 -42.89 9.61
C LEU A 474 -53.82 -43.53 10.90
N PRO A 475 -52.61 -43.12 11.38
CA PRO A 475 -52.49 -42.34 12.64
C PRO A 475 -51.21 -41.39 12.70
N PRO A 476 -50.68 -40.83 13.84
CA PRO A 476 -50.73 -39.37 14.08
C PRO A 476 -49.38 -38.67 14.52
N PRO A 477 -49.19 -37.97 15.69
CA PRO A 477 -48.75 -36.55 15.81
C PRO A 477 -47.43 -36.41 16.67
N PRO A 478 -47.17 -35.45 17.61
CA PRO A 478 -47.57 -34.04 17.88
C PRO A 478 -46.40 -33.05 18.25
N SER A 479 -46.73 -31.83 18.73
CA SER A 479 -45.97 -30.94 19.68
C SER A 479 -44.66 -30.23 19.21
N SER A 480 -44.29 -29.01 19.65
CA SER A 480 -44.95 -28.00 20.52
C SER A 480 -44.29 -26.59 20.44
N SER A 481 -45.08 -25.54 20.71
CA SER A 481 -44.81 -24.21 21.33
C SER A 481 -43.42 -23.91 21.95
N SER A 482 -42.93 -22.66 22.09
CA SER A 482 -43.39 -21.29 21.72
C SER A 482 -42.39 -20.23 22.26
N SER A 483 -42.24 -19.08 21.61
CA SER A 483 -41.76 -17.84 22.27
C SER A 483 -42.24 -16.59 21.52
N SER A 484 -42.80 -15.61 22.24
CA SER A 484 -43.39 -14.40 21.68
C SER A 484 -42.96 -13.17 22.48
N THR A 485 -41.63 -12.97 22.55
CA THR A 485 -41.01 -11.90 23.36
C THR A 485 -39.88 -11.15 22.65
N GLU A 486 -39.45 -11.58 21.46
CA GLU A 486 -38.39 -10.91 20.68
C GLU A 486 -38.93 -9.77 19.79
N THR A 487 -40.22 -9.81 19.42
CA THR A 487 -40.77 -8.90 18.41
C THR A 487 -40.93 -7.45 18.88
N GLN A 488 -41.16 -7.22 20.18
CA GLN A 488 -41.37 -5.86 20.71
C GLN A 488 -40.06 -5.09 20.94
N LYS A 489 -39.02 -5.74 21.49
CA LYS A 489 -37.70 -5.11 21.65
C LYS A 489 -37.09 -4.69 20.32
N LYS A 490 -37.23 -5.53 19.29
CA LYS A 490 -36.68 -5.26 17.97
C LYS A 490 -37.35 -4.05 17.31
N GLN A 491 -38.65 -3.85 17.52
CA GLN A 491 -39.38 -2.69 17.01
C GLN A 491 -39.03 -1.38 17.74
N GLU A 492 -38.66 -1.41 19.02
CA GLU A 492 -38.16 -0.23 19.73
C GLU A 492 -36.71 0.11 19.34
N GLU A 493 -35.82 -0.89 19.26
CA GLU A 493 -34.43 -0.70 18.78
C GLU A 493 -34.39 -0.24 17.31
N ASP A 494 -35.20 -0.82 16.41
CA ASP A 494 -35.31 -0.37 15.02
C ASP A 494 -35.88 1.06 14.92
N ALA A 495 -36.84 1.43 15.79
CA ALA A 495 -37.43 2.78 15.79
C ALA A 495 -36.49 3.84 16.38
N GLU A 496 -35.67 3.49 17.37
CA GLU A 496 -34.65 4.38 17.93
C GLU A 496 -33.45 4.53 16.97
N ALA A 497 -32.96 3.44 16.38
CA ALA A 497 -31.96 3.47 15.31
C ALA A 497 -32.43 4.25 14.08
N THR A 498 -33.72 4.16 13.70
CA THR A 498 -34.29 4.97 12.60
C THR A 498 -34.43 6.45 12.98
N LYS A 499 -34.58 6.79 14.27
CA LYS A 499 -34.57 8.17 14.76
C LYS A 499 -33.15 8.76 14.86
N GLU A 500 -32.15 7.96 15.23
CA GLU A 500 -30.74 8.36 15.19
C GLU A 500 -30.24 8.52 13.75
N ALA A 501 -30.53 7.56 12.85
CA ALA A 501 -30.17 7.65 11.44
C ALA A 501 -30.79 8.87 10.73
N LYS A 502 -31.98 9.32 11.15
CA LYS A 502 -32.63 10.54 10.63
C LYS A 502 -32.01 11.85 11.15
N LYS A 503 -31.13 11.81 12.14
CA LYS A 503 -30.57 13.01 12.80
C LYS A 503 -29.29 13.55 12.16
N ASN A 504 -28.56 12.70 11.44
CA ASN A 504 -27.18 12.96 11.01
C ASN A 504 -27.02 13.13 9.49
N LYS A 505 -28.01 13.66 8.78
CA LYS A 505 -27.85 14.02 7.37
C LYS A 505 -27.13 15.37 7.27
N MET A 506 -25.91 15.41 6.73
CA MET A 506 -25.20 16.69 6.49
C MET A 506 -26.05 17.57 5.55
N VAL A 507 -26.56 18.69 6.07
CA VAL A 507 -27.30 19.67 5.28
C VAL A 507 -26.31 20.57 4.55
N MET A 508 -26.51 20.77 3.25
CA MET A 508 -25.63 21.61 2.43
C MET A 508 -25.60 23.05 2.99
N PRO A 509 -24.42 23.67 3.21
CA PRO A 509 -24.34 25.00 3.80
C PRO A 509 -25.07 26.05 2.96
N THR A 510 -25.82 26.94 3.60
CA THR A 510 -26.39 28.13 2.95
C THR A 510 -25.27 29.13 2.68
N VAL A 511 -24.84 29.21 1.43
CA VAL A 511 -23.78 30.10 0.95
C VAL A 511 -24.38 31.19 0.08
N ASP A 512 -23.96 32.43 0.32
CA ASP A 512 -24.29 33.58 -0.54
C ASP A 512 -23.48 33.49 -1.84
N ILE A 513 -24.17 33.56 -2.99
CA ILE A 513 -23.58 33.32 -4.31
C ILE A 513 -23.79 34.58 -5.15
N PRO A 514 -22.71 35.25 -5.58
CA PRO A 514 -22.80 36.40 -6.47
C PRO A 514 -23.64 36.10 -7.72
N GLU A 515 -24.50 37.04 -8.12
CA GLU A 515 -25.44 36.86 -9.24
C GLU A 515 -24.73 36.44 -10.54
N HIS A 516 -23.53 36.95 -10.82
CA HIS A 516 -22.74 36.60 -12.00
C HIS A 516 -22.22 35.15 -12.01
N LEU A 517 -22.24 34.46 -10.86
CA LEU A 517 -21.88 33.05 -10.75
C LEU A 517 -23.10 32.11 -10.75
N ALA A 518 -24.32 32.61 -10.60
CA ALA A 518 -25.52 31.78 -10.46
C ALA A 518 -25.75 30.88 -11.69
N ASP A 519 -25.46 31.38 -12.88
CA ASP A 519 -25.58 30.64 -14.14
C ASP A 519 -24.30 29.90 -14.56
N ASN A 520 -23.22 29.97 -13.78
CA ASN A 520 -21.97 29.28 -14.10
C ASN A 520 -22.19 27.74 -14.07
N LEU A 521 -22.01 27.10 -15.22
CA LEU A 521 -22.26 25.67 -15.41
C LEU A 521 -21.42 24.79 -14.46
N LEU A 522 -20.17 25.17 -14.18
CA LEU A 522 -19.31 24.46 -13.25
C LEU A 522 -19.88 24.49 -11.82
N LEU A 523 -20.39 25.64 -11.36
CA LEU A 523 -21.04 25.76 -10.05
C LEU A 523 -22.32 24.91 -9.96
N LYS A 524 -23.16 24.90 -11.01
CA LYS A 524 -24.37 24.06 -11.06
C LYS A 524 -24.04 22.57 -10.90
N VAL A 525 -23.06 22.08 -11.66
CA VAL A 525 -22.61 20.68 -11.57
C VAL A 525 -21.96 20.40 -10.21
N ILE A 526 -21.09 21.28 -9.70
CA ILE A 526 -20.47 21.10 -8.37
C ILE A 526 -21.54 20.97 -7.28
N LYS A 527 -22.56 21.84 -7.25
CA LYS A 527 -23.66 21.74 -6.27
C LYS A 527 -24.36 20.39 -6.33
N HIS A 528 -24.68 19.90 -7.53
CA HIS A 528 -25.32 18.60 -7.71
C HIS A 528 -24.40 17.45 -7.22
N GLN A 529 -23.11 17.45 -7.54
CA GLN A 529 -22.16 16.44 -7.08
C GLN A 529 -21.88 16.50 -5.57
N ILE A 530 -21.89 17.69 -4.96
CA ILE A 530 -21.79 17.87 -3.49
C ILE A 530 -22.95 17.17 -2.78
N ARG A 531 -24.18 17.29 -3.29
CA ARG A 531 -25.37 16.61 -2.73
C ARG A 531 -25.24 15.09 -2.78
N ILE A 532 -24.78 14.55 -3.92
CA ILE A 532 -24.53 13.10 -4.08
C ILE A 532 -23.50 12.64 -3.04
N LEU A 533 -22.34 13.31 -2.97
CA LEU A 533 -21.30 12.94 -2.02
C LEU A 533 -21.75 13.05 -0.55
N HIS A 534 -22.54 14.06 -0.16
CA HIS A 534 -23.13 14.12 1.19
C HIS A 534 -24.11 12.98 1.49
N SER A 535 -24.78 12.41 0.48
CA SER A 535 -25.64 11.23 0.65
C SER A 535 -24.86 9.93 0.78
N GLU A 536 -23.66 9.86 0.21
CA GLU A 536 -22.75 8.71 0.26
C GLU A 536 -21.78 8.75 1.47
N MET A 537 -21.63 9.90 2.13
CA MET A 537 -20.84 10.03 3.36
C MET A 537 -21.50 9.25 4.51
N ASP A 538 -20.80 8.23 4.99
CA ASP A 538 -21.28 7.29 6.00
C ASP A 538 -21.45 7.96 7.38
N ASN A 539 -22.70 8.29 7.71
CA ASN A 539 -23.07 9.06 8.91
C ASN A 539 -23.12 8.22 10.22
N THR A 540 -22.58 7.00 10.21
CA THR A 540 -22.79 6.02 11.29
C THR A 540 -21.94 6.21 12.55
N LYS A 541 -20.96 7.14 12.59
CA LYS A 541 -20.10 7.39 13.78
C LYS A 541 -19.68 8.85 13.98
N GLU A 542 -20.60 9.69 14.46
CA GLU A 542 -20.29 11.09 14.83
C GLU A 542 -19.25 11.24 15.96
N ASP A 543 -19.14 10.28 16.88
CA ASP A 543 -18.20 10.32 18.02
C ASP A 543 -16.71 10.41 17.62
N ALA A 544 -16.38 10.18 16.35
CA ALA A 544 -15.02 10.29 15.81
C ALA A 544 -14.66 11.66 15.23
N TRP A 545 -15.62 12.59 15.10
CA TRP A 545 -15.45 13.81 14.30
C TRP A 545 -15.43 15.10 15.14
N PRO A 546 -14.26 15.64 15.52
CA PRO A 546 -14.16 16.90 16.24
C PRO A 546 -14.40 18.07 15.29
N SER A 547 -15.67 18.34 14.97
CA SER A 547 -16.07 19.62 14.37
C SER A 547 -15.64 20.76 15.30
N GLY A 548 -15.00 21.77 14.71
CA GLY A 548 -14.15 22.73 15.45
C GLY A 548 -14.88 23.77 16.31
N LYS A 549 -16.05 23.47 16.87
CA LYS A 549 -16.89 24.41 17.63
C LYS A 549 -17.32 23.83 18.99
N LYS A 550 -16.40 23.76 19.96
CA LYS A 550 -16.80 23.85 21.38
C LYS A 550 -17.18 25.30 21.68
N ALA A 551 -18.48 25.57 21.67
CA ALA A 551 -19.02 26.84 22.14
C ALA A 551 -18.56 27.09 23.59
N LYS A 552 -18.09 28.32 23.87
CA LYS A 552 -17.79 28.75 25.24
C LYS A 552 -19.10 28.94 26.01
N GLN A 553 -19.57 27.91 26.71
CA GLN A 553 -20.42 28.11 27.88
C GLN A 553 -19.52 28.26 29.10
N GLY A 554 -19.59 29.43 29.75
CA GLY A 554 -18.83 29.71 30.95
C GLY A 554 -19.60 29.25 32.19
N GLU A 555 -19.06 28.28 32.92
CA GLU A 555 -19.49 28.01 34.30
C GLU A 555 -18.47 28.57 35.30
N THR A 556 -18.81 29.72 35.86
CA THR A 556 -18.25 30.16 37.14
C THR A 556 -18.73 29.25 38.27
N ARG A 557 -17.84 28.45 38.89
CA ARG A 557 -18.08 27.96 40.27
C ARG A 557 -16.81 27.70 41.09
N ARG A 558 -16.57 28.68 41.97
CA ARG A 558 -16.03 28.63 43.35
C ARG A 558 -14.80 27.77 43.69
N ARG A 559 -13.83 28.47 44.29
CA ARG A 559 -12.79 27.94 45.19
C ARG A 559 -13.38 27.05 46.30
N SER A 560 -12.67 25.98 46.60
CA SER A 560 -12.27 25.57 47.96
C SER A 560 -10.92 24.86 47.86
#